data_AF-A0A528NDD0-F1
#
_entry.id   AF-A0A528NDD0-F1
#
_cell.length_a   1.000
_cell.length_b   1.000
_cell.length_c   1.000
_cell.angle_alpha   90.00
_cell.angle_beta   90.00
_cell.angle_gamma   90.00
#
_symmetry.space_group_name_H-M   'P 1'
#
loop_
_entity.id
_entity.type
_entity.pdbx_description
1 polymer ?
#
loop_
_entity_poly.entity_id
_entity_poly.type
_entity_poly.pdbx_seq_one_letter_code
_entity_poly.pdbx_strand_id
1 'polypeptide(L)'
;MIALKRSVLGARSDMTKDQISVPVQPADLKREIAHEIYQALEKLDASPELLGVIGSWSDGEGDDVVLKNLRAWNRDGSIFTKVICRSDRPA
;
A
#
# COMPACT_ATOMS: atom_id res chain seq x y z
N MET A 1 5.28 51.05 -45.44
CA MET A 1 6.77 51.00 -45.37
C MET A 1 7.18 52.10 -44.40
N ILE A 2 7.86 51.90 -43.27
CA ILE A 2 8.99 51.02 -42.94
C ILE A 2 8.90 50.64 -41.44
N ALA A 3 9.29 49.40 -41.13
CA ALA A 3 9.39 48.84 -39.79
C ALA A 3 10.80 48.96 -39.18
N LEU A 4 10.92 48.60 -37.89
CA LEU A 4 12.13 48.22 -37.11
C LEU A 4 12.82 49.38 -36.34
N LYS A 5 13.08 49.31 -35.01
CA LYS A 5 13.80 48.28 -34.21
C LYS A 5 13.36 48.27 -32.73
N ARG A 6 12.99 47.09 -32.20
CA ARG A 6 13.66 46.23 -31.17
C ARG A 6 13.94 46.83 -29.79
N SER A 7 13.39 46.20 -28.74
CA SER A 7 14.18 45.63 -27.63
C SER A 7 13.40 44.58 -26.84
N VAL A 8 14.14 43.54 -26.47
CA VAL A 8 13.78 42.28 -25.81
C VAL A 8 13.46 42.52 -24.34
N LEU A 9 12.44 41.86 -23.78
CA LEU A 9 12.49 41.37 -22.40
C LEU A 9 11.48 40.24 -22.15
N GLY A 10 12.01 39.11 -21.67
CA GLY A 10 11.31 38.30 -20.67
C GLY A 10 10.37 37.22 -21.19
N ALA A 11 10.94 36.09 -21.60
CA ALA A 11 10.24 34.82 -21.56
C ALA A 11 9.80 34.52 -20.11
N ARG A 12 8.49 34.43 -19.90
CA ARG A 12 7.90 33.67 -18.79
C ARG A 12 6.98 32.63 -19.40
N SER A 13 7.59 31.56 -19.88
CA SER A 13 6.90 30.31 -20.15
C SER A 13 6.48 29.73 -18.80
N ASP A 14 5.30 30.14 -18.33
CA ASP A 14 4.59 29.45 -17.25
C ASP A 14 4.00 28.17 -17.86
N MET A 15 4.87 27.19 -18.08
CA MET A 15 4.49 25.83 -18.40
C MET A 15 4.12 25.17 -17.07
N THR A 16 2.86 25.33 -16.67
CA THR A 16 2.21 24.45 -15.72
C THR A 16 2.53 23.02 -16.13
N LYS A 17 3.40 22.40 -15.34
CA LYS A 17 3.68 20.98 -15.36
C LYS A 17 2.34 20.28 -15.29
N ASP A 18 1.85 19.82 -16.43
CA ASP A 18 0.69 18.95 -16.53
C ASP A 18 0.95 17.80 -15.59
N GLN A 19 0.37 17.90 -14.39
CA GLN A 19 0.24 16.79 -13.48
C GLN A 19 -0.72 15.85 -14.20
N ILE A 20 -0.13 14.95 -15.00
CA ILE A 20 -0.81 13.80 -15.55
C ILE A 20 -1.39 13.08 -14.35
N SER A 21 -2.67 13.33 -14.05
CA SER A 21 -3.44 12.56 -13.11
C SER A 21 -3.59 11.19 -13.74
N VAL A 22 -2.59 10.34 -13.52
CA VAL A 22 -2.68 8.93 -13.87
C VAL A 22 -3.87 8.40 -13.08
N PRO A 23 -4.89 7.82 -13.73
CA PRO A 23 -6.00 7.21 -13.00
C PRO A 23 -5.41 6.14 -12.08
N VAL A 24 -5.57 6.32 -10.77
CA VAL A 24 -5.21 5.30 -9.77
C VAL A 24 -5.96 4.04 -10.16
N GLN A 25 -5.21 2.99 -10.53
CA GLN A 25 -5.85 1.74 -10.90
C GLN A 25 -6.47 1.13 -9.64
N PRO A 26 -7.60 0.41 -9.75
CA PRO A 26 -8.25 -0.20 -8.58
C PRO A 26 -7.32 -1.08 -7.73
N ALA A 27 -6.34 -1.74 -8.36
CA ALA A 27 -5.32 -2.53 -7.68
C ALA A 27 -4.34 -1.66 -6.86
N ASP A 28 -4.00 -0.46 -7.34
CA ASP A 28 -3.15 0.48 -6.61
C ASP A 28 -3.89 1.02 -5.38
N LEU A 29 -5.18 1.34 -5.52
CA LEU A 29 -6.01 1.80 -4.40
C LEU A 29 -6.13 0.73 -3.31
N LYS A 30 -6.36 -0.53 -3.69
CA LYS A 30 -6.44 -1.65 -2.73
C LYS A 30 -5.12 -1.80 -1.95
N ARG A 31 -3.98 -1.70 -2.64
CA ARG A 31 -2.65 -1.76 -2.00
C ARG A 31 -2.45 -0.61 -1.01
N GLU A 32 -2.83 0.61 -1.39
CA GLU A 32 -2.76 1.78 -0.51
C GLU A 32 -3.64 1.61 0.74
N ILE A 33 -4.87 1.13 0.57
CA ILE A 33 -5.77 0.82 1.70
C ILE A 33 -5.15 -0.23 2.63
N ALA A 34 -4.62 -1.32 2.07
CA ALA A 34 -3.99 -2.37 2.86
C ALA A 34 -2.77 -1.85 3.62
N HIS A 35 -1.98 -0.96 3.02
CA HIS A 35 -0.84 -0.32 3.66
C HIS A 35 -1.25 0.56 4.86
N GLU A 36 -2.29 1.39 4.72
CA GLU A 36 -2.81 2.20 5.83
C GLU A 36 -3.37 1.34 6.97
N ILE A 37 -4.07 0.24 6.64
CA ILE A 37 -4.55 -0.72 7.64
C ILE A 37 -3.37 -1.40 8.36
N TYR A 38 -2.33 -1.81 7.63
CA TYR A 38 -1.13 -2.39 8.21
C TYR A 38 -0.51 -1.44 9.24
N GLN A 39 -0.30 -0.18 8.88
CA GLN A 39 0.28 0.82 9.79
C GLN A 39 -0.61 1.06 11.03
N ALA A 40 -1.93 1.09 10.86
CA ALA A 40 -2.86 1.24 11.96
C ALA A 40 -2.80 0.04 12.94
N LEU A 41 -2.73 -1.18 12.41
CA LEU A 41 -2.61 -2.40 13.22
C LEU A 41 -1.26 -2.49 13.92
N GLU A 42 -0.17 -2.10 13.26
CA GLU A 42 1.16 -2.05 13.85
C GLU A 42 1.21 -1.08 15.04
N LYS A 43 0.59 0.10 14.91
CA LYS A 43 0.45 1.07 16.02
C LYS A 43 -0.38 0.56 17.19
N LEU A 44 -1.27 -0.40 16.94
CA LEU A 44 -2.09 -1.05 17.97
C LEU A 44 -1.43 -2.31 18.55
N ASP A 45 -0.17 -2.57 18.20
CA ASP A 45 0.58 -3.76 18.61
C ASP A 45 -0.14 -5.07 18.23
N ALA A 46 -0.74 -5.09 17.04
CA ALA A 46 -1.43 -6.27 16.54
C ALA A 46 -0.47 -7.46 16.37
N SER A 47 -1.00 -8.67 16.51
CA SER A 47 -0.23 -9.90 16.32
C SER A 47 0.50 -9.93 14.97
N PRO A 48 1.74 -10.44 14.92
CA PRO A 48 2.48 -10.63 13.68
C PRO A 48 1.72 -11.45 12.63
N GLU A 49 0.86 -12.38 13.07
CA GLU A 49 0.02 -13.17 12.15
C GLU A 49 -0.99 -12.29 11.41
N LEU A 50 -1.63 -11.36 12.11
CA LEU A 50 -2.62 -10.45 11.52
C LEU A 50 -1.95 -9.41 10.61
N LEU A 51 -0.79 -8.90 11.02
CA LEU A 51 0.05 -8.04 10.19
C LEU A 51 0.49 -8.76 8.92
N GLY A 52 0.86 -10.04 9.02
CA GLY A 52 1.19 -10.88 7.88
C GLY A 52 0.02 -11.05 6.90
N VAL A 53 -1.21 -11.28 7.41
CA VAL A 53 -2.41 -11.38 6.55
C VAL A 53 -2.64 -10.10 5.75
N ILE A 54 -2.54 -8.93 6.38
CA ILE A 54 -2.74 -7.64 5.69
C ILE A 54 -1.58 -7.34 4.73
N GLY A 55 -0.34 -7.65 5.12
CA GLY A 55 0.84 -7.52 4.26
C GLY A 55 0.69 -8.33 2.97
N SER A 56 0.35 -9.62 3.08
CA SER A 56 0.12 -10.47 1.91
C SER A 56 -1.02 -9.97 1.04
N TRP A 57 -2.11 -9.45 1.64
CA TRP A 57 -3.20 -8.85 0.86
C TRP A 57 -2.73 -7.63 0.05
N SER A 58 -1.83 -6.82 0.62
CA SER A 58 -1.23 -5.68 -0.07
C SER A 58 -0.31 -6.10 -1.22
N ASP A 59 0.34 -7.26 -1.10
CA ASP A 59 1.23 -7.85 -2.12
C ASP A 59 0.46 -8.59 -3.22
N GLY A 60 -0.87 -8.60 -3.17
CA GLY A 60 -1.72 -9.16 -4.21
C GLY A 60 -2.29 -10.54 -3.91
N GLU A 61 -2.22 -11.01 -2.67
CA GLU A 61 -2.92 -12.22 -2.24
C GLU A 61 -4.44 -12.10 -2.51
N GLY A 62 -5.06 -13.22 -2.89
CA GLY A 62 -6.48 -13.28 -3.25
C GLY A 62 -7.40 -12.96 -2.06
N ASP A 63 -8.50 -12.26 -2.33
CA ASP A 63 -9.48 -11.86 -1.30
C ASP A 63 -10.08 -13.07 -0.57
N ASP A 64 -10.23 -14.20 -1.25
CA ASP A 64 -10.74 -15.46 -0.70
C ASP A 64 -9.76 -16.08 0.31
N VAL A 65 -8.47 -16.05 0.01
CA VAL A 65 -7.41 -16.53 0.91
C VAL A 65 -7.32 -15.63 2.15
N VAL A 66 -7.35 -14.32 1.95
CA VAL A 66 -7.32 -13.34 3.04
C VAL A 66 -8.55 -13.47 3.93
N LEU A 67 -9.74 -13.60 3.36
CA LEU A 67 -10.97 -13.83 4.11
C LEU A 67 -10.93 -15.13 4.92
N LYS A 68 -10.38 -16.21 4.34
CA LYS A 68 -10.19 -17.48 5.04
C LYS A 68 -9.27 -17.31 6.26
N ASN A 69 -8.15 -16.61 6.11
CA ASN A 69 -7.20 -16.37 7.19
C ASN A 69 -7.79 -15.49 8.30
N LEU A 70 -8.48 -14.41 7.95
CA LEU A 70 -9.18 -13.55 8.92
C LEU A 70 -10.26 -14.32 9.70
N ARG A 71 -11.00 -15.22 9.04
CA ARG A 71 -11.98 -16.09 9.71
C ARG A 71 -11.31 -17.09 10.65
N ALA A 72 -10.15 -17.64 10.29
CA ALA A 72 -9.39 -18.52 11.17
C ALA A 72 -8.90 -17.76 12.41
N TRP A 73 -8.31 -16.57 12.21
CA TRP A 73 -7.89 -15.68 13.29
C TRP A 73 -9.04 -15.36 14.26
N ASN A 74 -10.19 -14.94 13.72
CA ASN A 74 -11.35 -14.58 14.55
C ASN A 74 -11.92 -15.77 15.34
N ARG A 75 -11.72 -17.01 14.87
CA ARG A 75 -12.21 -18.22 15.53
C ARG A 75 -11.21 -18.70 16.60
N ASP A 76 -9.94 -18.77 16.25
CA ASP A 76 -8.94 -19.51 17.03
C ASP A 76 -7.86 -18.61 17.66
N GLY A 77 -7.83 -17.32 17.31
CA GLY A 77 -6.74 -16.41 17.67
C GLY A 77 -5.42 -16.71 16.94
N SER A 78 -5.46 -17.56 15.91
CA SER A 78 -4.31 -17.86 15.06
C SER A 78 -4.75 -18.25 13.64
N ILE A 79 -3.91 -17.95 12.65
CA ILE A 79 -4.09 -18.39 11.26
C ILE A 79 -3.46 -19.76 10.99
N PHE A 80 -2.61 -20.25 11.90
CA PHE A 80 -1.93 -21.53 11.74
C PHE A 80 -2.78 -22.67 12.29
N THR A 81 -3.07 -23.65 11.44
CA THR A 81 -3.81 -24.87 11.84
C THR A 81 -2.92 -25.91 12.53
N LYS A 82 -1.60 -25.84 12.30
CA LYS A 82 -0.62 -26.76 12.87
C LYS A 82 0.72 -26.05 13.05
N VAL A 83 1.29 -26.15 14.25
CA VAL A 83 2.66 -25.72 14.50
C VAL A 83 3.61 -26.68 13.79
N ILE A 84 4.37 -26.18 12.81
CA ILE A 84 5.26 -27.01 11.98
C ILE A 84 6.63 -27.17 12.65
N CYS A 85 7.12 -26.14 13.34
CA CYS A 85 8.36 -26.20 14.12
C CYS A 85 8.18 -25.41 15.43
N ARG A 86 8.56 -26.02 16.56
CA ARG A 86 8.92 -25.30 17.78
C ARG A 86 10.43 -25.36 17.92
N SER A 87 11.07 -24.19 18.01
CA SER A 87 12.47 -24.13 18.39
C SER A 87 12.50 -24.14 19.91
N ASP A 88 12.38 -25.34 20.48
CA ASP A 88 12.53 -25.54 21.93
C ASP A 88 14.01 -25.33 22.26
N ARG A 89 14.43 -24.08 22.46
CA ARG A 89 15.77 -23.76 22.94
C ARG A 89 15.75 -23.91 24.47
N PRO A 90 16.45 -24.89 25.07
CA PRO A 90 16.54 -24.95 26.52
C PRO A 90 17.34 -23.75 27.03
N ALA A 91 16.97 -23.31 28.24
CA ALA A 91 17.55 -22.18 28.97
C ALA A 91 19.06 -22.33 29.24
#